data_AF-A0A1C5ELZ4-F1
#
_entry.id   AF-A0A1C5ELZ4-F1
#
_cell.length_a   1.000
_cell.length_b   1.000
_cell.length_c   1.000
_cell.angle_alpha   90.00
_cell.angle_beta   90.00
_cell.angle_gamma   90.00
#
_symmetry.space_group_name_H-M   'P 1'
#
loop_
_entity.id
_entity.type
_entity.pdbx_description
1 polymer ?
#
loop_
_entity_poly.entity_id
_entity_poly.type
_entity_poly.pdbx_seq_one_letter_code
_entity_poly.pdbx_strand_id
1 'polypeptide(L)'
;MRTAQIRTIPRAIPLALALTLIVYAAVAIAVLTVLGPGELAGAAAPLSDAVRAVGADLLVPVVRAGAAVAALGSLLALILGVSRTTLAMARDRHLPHAVAAVHPRFQVPHRAELLVGAVVAVLAATADVRGAIGFSSFGVLACYAIANACAWTLTRDEGRPNRLIPALGLAGCLALAFALPFSSVASGAAVLAFGAAVYGTRHVMTARNG
;
A
#
# COMPACT_ATOMS: atom_id res chain seq x y z
N MET A 1 24.13 16.10 6.43
CA MET A 1 22.76 15.52 6.34
C MET A 1 22.71 14.18 5.59
N ARG A 2 23.36 14.01 4.41
CA ARG A 2 23.36 12.75 3.62
C ARG A 2 23.90 11.51 4.35
N THR A 3 24.84 11.68 5.29
CA THR A 3 25.52 10.61 6.04
C THR A 3 24.68 10.00 7.17
N ALA A 4 23.70 10.71 7.73
CA ALA A 4 22.80 10.17 8.75
C ALA A 4 21.79 9.18 8.12
N GLN A 5 21.30 9.49 6.92
CA GLN A 5 20.24 8.75 6.23
C GLN A 5 20.65 7.33 5.80
N ILE A 6 21.93 7.12 5.46
CA ILE A 6 22.47 5.81 5.07
C ILE A 6 22.51 4.82 6.26
N ARG A 7 22.51 5.33 7.50
CA ARG A 7 22.64 4.52 8.71
C ARG A 7 21.35 4.37 9.52
N THR A 8 20.44 5.33 9.41
CA THR A 8 19.15 5.32 10.14
C THR A 8 18.09 4.49 9.43
N ILE A 9 17.94 4.63 8.11
CA ILE A 9 16.95 3.87 7.32
C ILE A 9 17.07 2.35 7.51
N PRO A 10 18.24 1.70 7.37
CA PRO A 10 18.34 0.24 7.47
C PRO A 10 18.07 -0.30 8.88
N ARG A 11 18.05 0.53 9.93
CA ARG A 11 17.70 0.12 11.30
C ARG A 11 16.26 0.49 11.68
N ALA A 12 15.79 1.65 11.22
CA ALA A 12 14.47 2.13 11.53
C ALA A 12 13.37 1.23 10.92
N ILE A 13 13.56 0.78 9.68
CA ILE A 13 12.55 -0.05 8.99
C ILE A 13 12.35 -1.40 9.70
N PRO A 14 13.39 -2.22 9.98
CA PRO A 14 13.21 -3.50 10.66
C PRO A 14 12.63 -3.33 12.08
N LEU A 15 13.07 -2.31 12.81
CA LEU A 15 12.58 -2.04 14.17
C LEU A 15 11.10 -1.66 14.15
N ALA A 16 10.69 -0.79 13.24
CA ALA A 16 9.29 -0.41 13.06
C ALA A 16 8.44 -1.65 12.69
N LEU A 17 8.91 -2.46 11.73
CA LEU A 17 8.23 -3.69 11.32
C LEU A 17 8.07 -4.68 12.48
N ALA A 18 9.14 -4.94 13.22
CA ALA A 18 9.12 -5.83 14.38
C ALA A 18 8.13 -5.35 15.44
N LEU A 19 8.16 -4.05 15.77
CA LEU A 19 7.22 -3.47 16.72
C LEU A 19 5.77 -3.59 16.24
N THR A 20 5.49 -3.25 14.97
CA THR A 20 4.13 -3.39 14.41
C THR A 20 3.65 -4.84 14.42
N LEU A 21 4.53 -5.79 14.12
CA LEU A 21 4.21 -7.22 14.12
C LEU A 21 3.85 -7.71 15.53
N ILE A 22 4.61 -7.30 16.55
CA ILE A 22 4.34 -7.63 17.94
C ILE A 22 2.97 -7.09 18.36
N VAL A 23 2.70 -5.81 18.06
CA VAL A 23 1.41 -5.19 18.38
C VAL A 23 0.26 -5.90 17.67
N TYR A 24 0.41 -6.22 16.37
CA TYR A 24 -0.61 -6.94 15.61
C TYR A 24 -0.87 -8.34 16.16
N ALA A 25 0.18 -9.08 16.52
CA ALA A 25 0.05 -10.40 17.12
C ALA A 25 -0.66 -10.34 18.48
N ALA A 26 -0.28 -9.38 19.35
CA ALA A 26 -0.92 -9.19 20.64
C ALA A 26 -2.41 -8.87 20.50
N VAL A 27 -2.76 -7.96 19.58
CA VAL A 27 -4.15 -7.61 19.29
C VAL A 27 -4.92 -8.80 18.73
N ALA A 28 -4.35 -9.53 17.77
CA ALA A 28 -4.99 -10.69 17.16
C ALA A 28 -5.29 -11.77 18.20
N ILE A 29 -4.31 -12.10 19.06
CA ILE A 29 -4.49 -13.06 20.15
C ILE A 29 -5.58 -12.58 21.11
N ALA A 30 -5.52 -11.33 21.57
CA ALA A 30 -6.51 -10.78 22.50
C ALA A 30 -7.95 -10.87 21.95
N VAL A 31 -8.16 -10.40 20.72
CA VAL A 31 -9.48 -10.41 20.07
C VAL A 31 -9.96 -11.84 19.82
N LEU A 32 -9.07 -12.74 19.37
CA LEU A 32 -9.41 -14.15 19.18
C LEU A 32 -9.80 -14.84 20.50
N THR A 33 -9.11 -14.53 21.59
CA THR A 33 -9.43 -15.11 22.91
C THR A 33 -10.74 -14.60 23.49
N VAL A 34 -11.15 -13.38 23.15
CA VAL A 34 -12.37 -12.75 23.69
C VAL A 34 -13.60 -13.10 22.85
N LEU A 35 -13.55 -12.93 21.52
CA LEU A 35 -14.71 -13.17 20.65
C LEU A 35 -14.79 -14.60 20.13
N GLY A 36 -13.66 -15.31 20.09
CA GLY A 36 -13.54 -16.56 19.34
C GLY A 36 -13.53 -16.35 17.81
N PRO A 37 -13.25 -17.43 17.05
CA PRO A 37 -13.06 -17.36 15.60
C PRO A 37 -14.35 -17.07 14.81
N GLY A 38 -15.51 -17.54 15.30
CA GLY A 38 -16.79 -17.39 14.63
C GLY A 38 -17.28 -15.95 14.59
N GLU A 39 -17.38 -15.29 15.76
CA GLU A 39 -17.80 -13.89 15.83
C GLU A 39 -16.78 -12.96 15.18
N LEU A 40 -15.47 -13.25 15.34
CA LEU A 40 -14.42 -12.46 14.70
C LEU A 40 -14.50 -12.46 13.17
N ALA A 41 -14.89 -13.58 12.55
CA ALA A 41 -15.02 -13.66 11.09
C ALA A 41 -16.11 -12.71 10.55
N GLY A 42 -17.21 -12.55 11.30
CA GLY A 42 -18.34 -11.69 10.96
C GLY A 42 -18.21 -10.24 11.44
N ALA A 43 -17.33 -9.96 12.40
CA ALA A 43 -17.20 -8.65 13.02
C ALA A 43 -16.73 -7.57 12.02
N ALA A 44 -17.51 -6.48 11.93
CA ALA A 44 -17.12 -5.29 11.17
C ALA A 44 -16.18 -4.37 11.98
N ALA A 45 -16.27 -4.41 13.31
CA ALA A 45 -15.47 -3.58 14.22
C ALA A 45 -14.90 -4.42 15.38
N PRO A 46 -14.03 -5.41 15.09
CA PRO A 46 -13.63 -6.44 16.05
C PRO A 46 -13.01 -5.91 17.35
N LEU A 47 -12.30 -4.77 17.28
CA LEU A 47 -11.74 -4.11 18.46
C LEU A 47 -12.82 -3.49 19.36
N SER A 48 -13.85 -2.87 18.77
CA SER A 48 -14.98 -2.33 19.54
C SER A 48 -15.81 -3.47 20.13
N ASP A 49 -16.01 -4.53 19.35
CA ASP A 49 -16.79 -5.69 19.76
C ASP A 49 -16.08 -6.45 20.90
N ALA A 50 -14.75 -6.56 20.87
CA ALA A 50 -13.95 -7.11 21.97
C ALA A 50 -14.10 -6.33 23.28
N VAL A 51 -14.07 -5.00 23.21
CA VAL A 51 -14.19 -4.12 24.37
C VAL A 51 -15.59 -4.25 25.01
N ARG A 52 -16.62 -4.36 24.17
CA ARG A 52 -18.01 -4.61 24.61
C ARG A 52 -18.16 -5.99 25.25
N ALA A 53 -17.56 -7.02 24.67
CA ALA A 53 -17.62 -8.40 25.18
C ALA A 53 -17.03 -8.54 26.59
N VAL A 54 -16.06 -7.69 26.97
CA VAL A 54 -15.46 -7.66 28.32
C VAL A 54 -16.21 -6.71 29.28
N GLY A 55 -17.31 -6.09 28.84
CA GLY A 55 -18.13 -5.17 29.66
C GLY A 55 -17.52 -3.78 29.86
N ALA A 56 -16.54 -3.39 29.03
CA ALA A 56 -15.83 -2.12 29.13
C ALA A 56 -16.39 -1.05 28.18
N ASP A 57 -17.71 -0.89 28.10
CA ASP A 57 -18.40 -0.04 27.12
C ASP A 57 -17.91 1.43 27.11
N LEU A 58 -17.46 1.94 28.26
CA LEU A 58 -16.90 3.29 28.39
C LEU A 58 -15.64 3.51 27.54
N LEU A 59 -14.91 2.44 27.20
CA LEU A 59 -13.69 2.51 26.37
C LEU A 59 -13.98 2.44 24.87
N VAL A 60 -15.19 2.02 24.46
CA VAL A 60 -15.59 1.96 23.04
C VAL A 60 -15.40 3.29 22.30
N PRO A 61 -15.87 4.46 22.80
CA PRO A 61 -15.65 5.72 22.10
C PRO A 61 -14.17 6.09 21.99
N VAL A 62 -13.35 5.76 22.98
CA VAL A 62 -11.90 6.02 22.98
C VAL A 62 -11.22 5.18 21.88
N VAL A 63 -11.55 3.89 21.80
CA VAL A 63 -11.01 2.99 20.76
C VAL A 63 -11.45 3.44 19.37
N ARG A 64 -12.71 3.83 19.19
CA ARG A 64 -13.21 4.35 17.92
C ARG A 64 -12.54 5.66 17.50
N ALA A 65 -12.39 6.60 18.43
CA ALA A 65 -11.71 7.86 18.17
C ALA A 65 -10.23 7.63 17.81
N GLY A 66 -9.54 6.75 18.55
CA GLY A 66 -8.16 6.36 18.26
C GLY A 66 -8.01 5.71 16.87
N ALA A 67 -8.91 4.80 16.52
CA ALA A 67 -8.93 4.17 15.19
C ALA A 67 -9.17 5.20 14.08
N ALA A 68 -10.08 6.17 14.29
CA ALA A 68 -10.34 7.24 13.32
C ALA A 68 -9.11 8.13 13.12
N VAL A 69 -8.44 8.56 14.20
CA VAL A 69 -7.23 9.38 14.12
C VAL A 69 -6.09 8.61 13.44
N ALA A 70 -5.91 7.33 13.76
CA ALA A 70 -4.91 6.48 13.12
C ALA A 70 -5.17 6.34 11.60
N ALA A 71 -6.42 6.06 11.21
CA ALA A 71 -6.82 5.93 9.81
C ALA A 71 -6.61 7.25 9.03
N LEU A 72 -6.98 8.39 9.60
CA LEU A 72 -6.75 9.71 8.99
C LEU A 72 -5.26 10.01 8.85
N GLY A 73 -4.45 9.67 9.85
CA GLY A 73 -3.00 9.80 9.79
C GLY A 73 -2.39 8.95 8.67
N SER A 74 -2.81 7.70 8.53
CA SER A 74 -2.39 6.82 7.43
C SER A 74 -2.82 7.36 6.06
N LEU A 75 -4.06 7.85 5.95
CA LEU A 75 -4.56 8.44 4.71
C LEU A 75 -3.72 9.65 4.28
N LEU A 76 -3.42 10.55 5.22
CA LEU A 76 -2.58 11.72 4.94
C LEU A 76 -1.17 11.31 4.49
N ALA A 77 -0.57 10.32 5.15
CA ALA A 77 0.74 9.80 4.76
C ALA A 77 0.72 9.19 3.35
N LEU A 78 -0.34 8.47 2.99
CA LEU A 78 -0.52 7.88 1.66
C LEU A 78 -0.69 8.97 0.59
N ILE A 79 -1.53 9.97 0.83
CA ILE A 79 -1.74 11.10 -0.09
C ILE A 79 -0.40 11.79 -0.36
N LEU A 80 0.35 12.15 0.69
CA LEU A 80 1.67 12.77 0.55
C LEU A 80 2.67 11.89 -0.23
N GLY A 81 2.60 10.56 -0.03
CA GLY A 81 3.40 9.60 -0.77
C GLY A 81 3.08 9.62 -2.27
N VAL A 82 1.79 9.54 -2.62
CA VAL A 82 1.30 9.55 -4.01
C VAL A 82 1.62 10.87 -4.71
N SER A 83 1.46 12.02 -4.04
CA SER A 83 1.75 13.32 -4.65
C SER A 83 3.24 13.45 -4.99
N ARG A 84 4.14 12.93 -4.14
CA ARG A 84 5.59 12.92 -4.40
C ARG A 84 5.99 12.02 -5.57
N THR A 85 5.45 10.81 -5.64
CA THR A 85 5.75 9.89 -6.74
C THR A 85 5.20 10.41 -8.07
N THR A 86 3.99 10.96 -8.05
CA THR A 86 3.37 11.54 -9.25
C THR A 86 4.14 12.78 -9.73
N LEU A 87 4.64 13.62 -8.83
CA LEU A 87 5.49 14.76 -9.19
C LEU A 87 6.81 14.32 -9.83
N ALA A 88 7.45 13.27 -9.31
CA ALA A 88 8.65 12.69 -9.92
C ALA A 88 8.35 12.17 -11.33
N MET A 89 7.28 11.39 -11.50
CA MET A 89 6.84 10.89 -12.81
C MET A 89 6.50 12.01 -13.80
N ALA A 90 5.93 13.13 -13.33
CA ALA A 90 5.60 14.28 -14.16
C ALA A 90 6.87 15.01 -14.63
N ARG A 91 7.89 15.14 -13.76
CA ARG A 91 9.20 15.70 -14.12
C ARG A 91 9.92 14.86 -15.18
N ASP A 92 9.82 13.54 -15.07
CA ASP A 92 10.41 12.60 -16.03
C ASP A 92 9.56 12.41 -17.30
N ARG A 93 8.48 13.19 -17.48
CA ARG A 93 7.55 13.14 -18.63
C ARG A 93 6.89 11.76 -18.88
N HIS A 94 6.81 10.90 -17.87
CA HIS A 94 6.12 9.61 -17.98
C HIS A 94 4.58 9.74 -17.94
N LEU A 95 4.06 10.89 -17.48
CA LEU A 95 2.64 11.20 -17.41
C LEU A 95 2.19 12.07 -18.61
N PRO A 96 0.94 11.89 -19.10
CA PRO A 96 0.43 12.73 -20.19
C PRO A 96 0.21 14.16 -19.67
N HIS A 97 0.43 15.17 -20.53
CA HIS A 97 0.48 16.59 -20.13
C HIS A 97 -0.76 17.08 -19.34
N ALA A 98 -1.94 16.50 -19.58
CA ALA A 98 -3.18 16.88 -18.91
C ALA A 98 -3.24 16.53 -17.40
N VAL A 99 -2.57 15.46 -16.97
CA VAL A 99 -2.46 15.05 -15.54
C VAL A 99 -1.10 15.42 -14.94
N ALA A 100 -0.10 15.75 -15.76
CA ALA A 100 1.15 16.36 -15.31
C ALA A 100 1.00 17.85 -14.93
N ALA A 101 -0.20 18.42 -15.02
CA ALA A 101 -0.48 19.80 -14.62
C ALA A 101 -0.30 19.97 -13.10
N VAL A 102 0.88 20.46 -12.73
CA VAL A 102 1.28 20.73 -11.35
C VAL A 102 0.71 22.08 -10.91
N HIS A 103 0.10 22.14 -9.73
CA HIS A 103 -0.40 23.38 -9.17
C HIS A 103 0.77 24.34 -8.87
N PRO A 104 0.73 25.61 -9.34
CA PRO A 104 1.87 26.52 -9.28
C PRO A 104 2.33 26.86 -7.85
N ARG A 105 1.40 26.85 -6.88
CA ARG A 105 1.69 27.18 -5.46
C ARG A 105 2.06 25.98 -4.58
N PHE A 106 1.47 24.81 -4.81
CA PHE A 106 1.60 23.64 -3.93
C PHE A 106 2.50 22.55 -4.51
N GLN A 107 2.93 22.72 -5.77
CA GLN A 107 3.74 21.76 -6.51
C GLN A 107 3.21 20.31 -6.49
N VAL A 108 1.88 20.14 -6.44
CA VAL A 108 1.21 18.84 -6.51
C VAL A 108 0.38 18.72 -7.79
N PRO A 109 0.30 17.52 -8.41
CA PRO A 109 -0.54 17.26 -9.57
C PRO A 109 -2.01 17.12 -9.12
N HIS A 110 -2.63 18.26 -8.81
CA HIS A 110 -3.94 18.33 -8.17
C HIS A 110 -5.04 17.59 -8.95
N ARG A 111 -4.97 17.55 -10.28
CA ARG A 111 -5.93 16.81 -11.11
C ARG A 111 -5.83 15.29 -10.94
N ALA A 112 -4.61 14.76 -10.84
CA ALA A 112 -4.39 13.33 -10.60
C ALA A 112 -4.86 12.96 -9.18
N GLU A 113 -4.57 13.83 -8.20
CA GLU A 113 -4.96 13.62 -6.81
C GLU A 113 -6.47 13.68 -6.60
N LEU A 114 -7.16 14.64 -7.22
CA LEU A 114 -8.63 14.70 -7.22
C LEU A 114 -9.26 13.48 -7.89
N LEU A 115 -8.71 13.02 -9.01
CA LEU A 115 -9.21 11.83 -9.71
C LEU A 115 -9.04 10.58 -8.83
N VAL A 116 -7.85 10.39 -8.25
CA VAL A 116 -7.59 9.26 -7.34
C VAL A 116 -8.48 9.35 -6.10
N GLY A 117 -8.62 10.53 -5.50
CA GLY A 117 -9.51 10.77 -4.37
C GLY A 117 -10.97 10.46 -4.69
N ALA A 118 -11.45 10.87 -5.87
CA ALA A 118 -12.80 10.56 -6.33
C ALA A 118 -13.00 9.05 -6.54
N VAL A 119 -12.03 8.36 -7.15
CA VAL A 119 -12.08 6.90 -7.32
C VAL A 119 -12.09 6.20 -5.96
N VAL A 120 -11.23 6.62 -5.03
CA VAL A 120 -11.20 6.07 -3.66
C VAL A 120 -12.51 6.33 -2.93
N ALA A 121 -13.12 7.52 -3.07
CA ALA A 121 -14.42 7.83 -2.47
C ALA A 121 -15.54 6.95 -3.02
N VAL A 122 -15.58 6.73 -4.35
CA VAL A 122 -16.54 5.83 -4.99
C VAL A 122 -16.33 4.39 -4.51
N LEU A 123 -15.08 3.92 -4.47
CA LEU A 123 -14.77 2.58 -3.97
C LEU A 123 -15.13 2.44 -2.49
N ALA A 124 -14.85 3.42 -1.65
CA ALA A 124 -15.25 3.40 -0.24
C ALA A 124 -16.77 3.37 -0.06
N ALA A 125 -17.54 3.97 -0.97
CA ALA A 125 -19.00 3.97 -0.92
C ALA A 125 -19.65 2.70 -1.49
N THR A 126 -18.96 1.96 -2.37
CA THR A 126 -19.57 0.87 -3.18
C THR A 126 -18.93 -0.49 -3.00
N ALA A 127 -17.65 -0.56 -2.57
CA ALA A 127 -16.91 -1.80 -2.48
C ALA A 127 -17.02 -2.45 -1.11
N ASP A 128 -17.12 -3.78 -1.08
CA ASP A 128 -16.93 -4.55 0.14
C ASP A 128 -15.49 -4.37 0.64
N VAL A 129 -15.35 -4.08 1.94
CA VAL A 129 -14.07 -3.79 2.59
C VAL A 129 -13.07 -4.93 2.37
N ARG A 130 -13.55 -6.19 2.41
CA ARG A 130 -12.69 -7.36 2.19
C ARG A 130 -12.16 -7.43 0.75
N GLY A 131 -13.01 -7.13 -0.23
CA GLY A 131 -12.61 -7.04 -1.63
C GLY A 131 -11.60 -5.92 -1.88
N ALA A 132 -11.84 -4.74 -1.31
CA ALA A 132 -10.93 -3.60 -1.40
C ALA A 132 -9.56 -3.90 -0.76
N ILE A 133 -9.53 -4.54 0.42
CA ILE A 133 -8.29 -4.99 1.07
C ILE A 133 -7.55 -5.99 0.19
N GLY A 134 -8.26 -6.96 -0.41
CA GLY A 134 -7.66 -7.95 -1.31
C GLY A 134 -7.03 -7.30 -2.54
N PHE A 135 -7.76 -6.41 -3.21
CA PHE A 135 -7.25 -5.66 -4.37
C PHE A 135 -6.02 -4.82 -4.01
N SER A 136 -6.08 -4.05 -2.92
CA SER A 136 -4.96 -3.24 -2.45
C SER A 136 -3.75 -4.09 -2.08
N SER A 137 -3.95 -5.22 -1.39
CA SER A 137 -2.88 -6.15 -1.01
C SER A 137 -2.19 -6.73 -2.24
N PHE A 138 -2.95 -7.13 -3.26
CA PHE A 138 -2.37 -7.59 -4.52
C PHE A 138 -1.48 -6.50 -5.16
N GLY A 139 -1.95 -5.25 -5.20
CA GLY A 139 -1.16 -4.14 -5.75
C GLY A 139 0.17 -3.92 -5.00
N VAL A 140 0.14 -3.98 -3.67
CA VAL A 140 1.35 -3.87 -2.83
C VAL A 140 2.29 -5.05 -3.05
N LEU A 141 1.75 -6.28 -3.08
CA LEU A 141 2.53 -7.49 -3.35
C LEU A 141 3.19 -7.45 -4.73
N ALA A 142 2.48 -6.98 -5.75
CA ALA A 142 3.03 -6.80 -7.09
C ALA A 142 4.15 -5.76 -7.10
N CYS A 143 3.95 -4.62 -6.42
CA CYS A 143 4.99 -3.59 -6.28
C CYS A 143 6.25 -4.16 -5.60
N TYR A 144 6.09 -4.92 -4.52
CA TYR A 144 7.21 -5.57 -3.85
C TYR A 144 7.85 -6.69 -4.68
N ALA A 145 7.07 -7.46 -5.44
CA ALA A 145 7.60 -8.46 -6.37
C ALA A 145 8.49 -7.80 -7.43
N ILE A 146 8.02 -6.71 -8.04
CA ILE A 146 8.79 -5.92 -9.01
C ILE A 146 10.05 -5.35 -8.36
N ALA A 147 9.95 -4.76 -7.16
CA ALA A 147 11.11 -4.23 -6.45
C ALA A 147 12.17 -5.32 -6.16
N ASN A 148 11.75 -6.52 -5.76
CA ASN A 148 12.65 -7.66 -5.57
C ASN A 148 13.28 -8.13 -6.88
N ALA A 149 12.52 -8.13 -7.99
CA ALA A 149 13.07 -8.45 -9.30
C ALA A 149 14.10 -7.41 -9.76
N CYS A 150 13.83 -6.11 -9.58
CA CYS A 150 14.79 -5.04 -9.85
C CYS A 150 16.03 -5.11 -8.96
N ALA A 151 15.92 -5.58 -7.72
CA ALA A 151 17.08 -5.75 -6.84
C ALA A 151 18.12 -6.75 -7.42
N TRP A 152 17.73 -7.64 -8.34
CA TRP A 152 18.67 -8.53 -9.03
C TRP A 152 19.52 -7.82 -10.09
N THR A 153 19.08 -6.68 -10.62
CA THR A 153 19.81 -5.93 -11.64
C THR A 153 20.87 -4.99 -11.05
N LEU A 154 20.87 -4.77 -9.72
CA LEU A 154 21.86 -3.91 -9.05
C LEU A 154 23.26 -4.51 -9.10
N THR A 155 24.26 -3.66 -9.32
CA THR A 155 25.68 -3.98 -9.23
C THR A 155 26.20 -3.88 -7.79
N ARG A 156 27.37 -4.47 -7.49
CA ARG A 156 27.94 -4.50 -6.13
C ARG A 156 28.20 -3.08 -5.59
N ASP A 157 28.55 -2.14 -6.46
CA ASP A 157 28.82 -0.74 -6.10
C ASP A 157 27.56 0.05 -5.72
N GLU A 158 26.39 -0.44 -6.13
CA GLU A 158 25.07 0.13 -5.79
C GLU A 158 24.51 -0.42 -4.47
N GLY A 159 25.30 -1.23 -3.73
CA GLY A 159 24.88 -1.81 -2.45
C GLY A 159 23.99 -3.04 -2.60
N ARG A 160 24.28 -3.90 -3.59
CA ARG A 160 23.49 -5.11 -3.90
C ARG A 160 23.25 -5.99 -2.64
N PRO A 161 21.98 -6.27 -2.28
CA PRO A 161 21.68 -7.21 -1.21
C PRO A 161 22.11 -8.64 -1.59
N ASN A 162 22.27 -9.53 -0.60
CA ASN A 162 22.51 -10.94 -0.89
C ASN A 162 21.35 -11.48 -1.75
N ARG A 163 21.65 -12.14 -2.88
CA ARG A 163 20.66 -12.58 -3.89
C ARG A 163 19.57 -13.48 -3.32
N LEU A 164 19.83 -14.14 -2.19
CA LEU A 164 18.83 -14.92 -1.45
C LEU A 164 17.68 -14.05 -0.93
N ILE A 165 17.95 -12.81 -0.51
CA ILE A 165 16.94 -11.93 0.09
C ILE A 165 15.88 -11.53 -0.96
N PRO A 166 16.23 -10.99 -2.15
CA PRO A 166 15.24 -10.71 -3.19
C PRO A 166 14.55 -11.97 -3.72
N ALA A 167 15.25 -13.11 -3.80
CA ALA A 167 14.65 -14.36 -4.25
C ALA A 167 13.52 -14.82 -3.32
N LEU A 168 13.78 -14.84 -2.01
CA LEU A 168 12.79 -15.19 -0.99
C LEU A 168 11.66 -14.17 -0.94
N GLY A 169 11.98 -12.87 -1.06
CA GLY A 169 10.98 -11.80 -1.12
C GLY A 169 10.03 -11.95 -2.31
N LEU A 170 10.59 -12.20 -3.50
CA LEU A 170 9.79 -12.44 -4.71
C LEU A 170 8.92 -13.69 -4.57
N ALA A 171 9.51 -14.81 -4.13
CA ALA A 171 8.78 -16.06 -3.92
C ALA A 171 7.64 -15.89 -2.91
N GLY A 172 7.89 -15.18 -1.80
CA GLY A 172 6.87 -14.86 -0.80
C GLY A 172 5.77 -13.97 -1.33
N CYS A 173 6.12 -12.93 -2.10
CA CYS A 173 5.11 -12.05 -2.73
C CYS A 173 4.21 -12.82 -3.70
N LEU A 174 4.79 -13.70 -4.53
CA LEU A 174 4.04 -14.54 -5.45
C LEU A 174 3.17 -15.56 -4.71
N ALA A 175 3.72 -16.26 -3.73
CA ALA A 175 2.98 -17.24 -2.94
C ALA A 175 1.77 -16.59 -2.24
N LEU A 176 1.96 -15.42 -1.61
CA LEU A 176 0.85 -14.67 -1.01
C LEU A 176 -0.14 -14.19 -2.06
N ALA A 177 0.32 -13.69 -3.21
CA ALA A 177 -0.57 -13.26 -4.29
C ALA A 177 -1.47 -14.41 -4.80
N PHE A 178 -0.95 -15.63 -4.87
CA PHE A 178 -1.76 -16.82 -5.24
C PHE A 178 -2.68 -17.31 -4.12
N ALA A 179 -2.38 -16.98 -2.86
CA ALA A 179 -3.26 -17.29 -1.73
C ALA A 179 -4.46 -16.32 -1.61
N LEU A 180 -4.44 -15.19 -2.32
CA LEU A 180 -5.56 -14.24 -2.33
C LEU A 180 -6.77 -14.76 -3.12
N PRO A 181 -8.00 -14.27 -2.81
CA PRO A 181 -9.19 -14.60 -3.58
C PRO A 181 -9.01 -14.27 -5.07
N PHE A 182 -9.45 -15.19 -5.94
CA PHE A 182 -9.28 -15.06 -7.39
C PHE A 182 -9.82 -13.72 -7.93
N SER A 183 -10.94 -13.23 -7.40
CA SER A 183 -11.53 -11.94 -7.79
C SER A 183 -10.58 -10.76 -7.57
N SER A 184 -9.83 -10.75 -6.46
CA SER A 184 -8.85 -9.71 -6.13
C SER A 184 -7.63 -9.79 -7.04
N VAL A 185 -7.18 -11.01 -7.33
CA VAL A 185 -6.04 -11.27 -8.24
C VAL A 185 -6.40 -10.87 -9.66
N ALA A 186 -7.57 -11.27 -10.16
CA ALA A 186 -8.01 -10.97 -11.52
C ALA A 186 -8.19 -9.46 -11.75
N SER A 187 -8.87 -8.76 -10.83
CA SER A 187 -9.04 -7.31 -10.91
C SER A 187 -7.72 -6.56 -10.81
N GLY A 188 -6.84 -6.95 -9.89
CA GLY A 188 -5.49 -6.39 -9.77
C GLY A 188 -4.62 -6.62 -11.01
N ALA A 189 -4.61 -7.84 -11.53
CA ALA A 189 -3.86 -8.20 -12.74
C ALA A 189 -4.38 -7.45 -13.98
N ALA A 190 -5.71 -7.30 -14.11
CA ALA A 190 -6.32 -6.52 -15.19
C ALA A 190 -5.86 -5.05 -15.17
N VAL A 191 -5.84 -4.42 -13.99
CA VAL A 191 -5.37 -3.03 -13.83
C VAL A 191 -3.88 -2.90 -14.17
N LEU A 192 -3.04 -3.85 -13.73
CA LEU A 192 -1.62 -3.86 -14.08
C LEU A 192 -1.40 -4.06 -15.58
N ALA A 193 -2.12 -5.00 -16.20
CA ALA A 193 -2.05 -5.26 -17.63
C ALA A 193 -2.48 -4.03 -18.44
N PHE A 194 -3.56 -3.36 -18.04
CA PHE A 194 -4.01 -2.11 -18.64
C PHE A 194 -2.94 -1.01 -18.53
N GLY A 195 -2.36 -0.84 -17.33
CA GLY A 195 -1.26 0.11 -17.10
C GLY A 195 -0.04 -0.17 -17.99
N ALA A 196 0.35 -1.44 -18.10
CA ALA A 196 1.46 -1.87 -18.96
C ALA A 196 1.17 -1.64 -20.45
N ALA A 197 -0.06 -1.91 -20.91
CA ALA A 197 -0.47 -1.65 -22.29
C ALA A 197 -0.47 -0.15 -22.63
N VAL A 198 -0.98 0.70 -21.74
CA VAL A 198 -0.93 2.17 -21.91
C VAL A 198 0.50 2.68 -21.92
N TYR A 199 1.37 2.15 -21.06
CA TYR A 199 2.80 2.51 -21.06
C TYR A 199 3.50 2.07 -22.35
N GLY A 200 3.28 0.82 -22.78
CA GLY A 200 3.89 0.26 -23.98
C GLY A 200 3.46 0.98 -25.26
N THR A 201 2.17 1.27 -25.42
CA THR A 201 1.67 2.03 -26.58
C THR A 201 2.28 3.42 -26.65
N ARG A 202 2.43 4.11 -25.51
CA ARG A 202 3.12 5.40 -25.47
C ARG A 202 4.59 5.30 -25.84
N HIS A 203 5.31 4.34 -25.26
CA HIS A 203 6.74 4.15 -25.54
C HIS A 203 6.98 3.86 -27.03
N VAL A 204 6.13 3.04 -27.66
CA VAL A 204 6.21 2.74 -29.09
C VAL A 204 5.87 3.97 -29.95
N MET A 205 4.91 4.80 -29.54
CA MET A 205 4.57 6.04 -30.26
C MET A 205 5.67 7.10 -30.18
N THR A 206 6.36 7.26 -29.03
CA THR A 206 7.52 8.15 -28.94
C THR A 206 8.71 7.65 -29.75
N ALA A 207 8.95 6.33 -29.78
CA ALA A 207 10.03 5.73 -30.57
C ALA A 207 9.82 5.79 -32.09
N ARG A 208 8.56 5.96 -32.56
CA ARG A 208 8.23 6.11 -33.99
C ARG A 208 8.32 7.54 -34.52
N ASN A 209 8.40 8.53 -33.65
CA ASN A 209 8.38 9.96 -33.99
C ASN A 209 9.74 10.66 -33.79
N GLY A 210 10.82 9.90 -33.54
CA GLY A 210 12.20 10.38 -33.51
C GLY A 210 13.03 9.67 -34.57
#